data_AF-A0A9E5LU35-F1
#
_entry.id   AF-A0A9E5LU35-F1
#
_cell.length_a   1.000
_cell.length_b   1.000
_cell.length_c   1.000
_cell.angle_alpha   90.00
_cell.angle_beta   90.00
_cell.angle_gamma   90.00
#
_symmetry.space_group_name_H-M   'P 1'
#
loop_
_entity.id
_entity.type
_entity.pdbx_description
1 polymer ?
#
loop_
_entity_poly.entity_id
_entity_poly.type
_entity_poly.pdbx_seq_one_letter_code
_entity_poly.pdbx_strand_id
1 'polypeptide(L)'
;ALNPLLSTVGYAFAGLLSGSLLVENVMNYPGLGRLVYEAFIREDQFVVLGSVMVGCTLLVVGNLISDLALAWSDPRVRYGR
;
A
#
# COMPACT_ATOMS: atom_id res chain seq x y z
N ALA A 1 15.04 -11.05 -8.82
CA ALA A 1 13.66 -11.40 -9.21
C ALA A 1 12.68 -10.67 -8.28
N LEU A 2 12.32 -9.42 -8.60
CA LEU A 2 11.43 -8.57 -7.78
C LEU A 2 9.98 -8.53 -8.32
N ASN A 3 9.76 -9.07 -9.52
CA ASN A 3 8.49 -9.00 -10.25
C ASN A 3 7.28 -9.62 -9.51
N PRO A 4 7.40 -10.79 -8.85
CA PRO A 4 6.24 -11.39 -8.18
C PRO A 4 5.89 -10.68 -6.86
N LEU A 5 6.86 -10.17 -6.09
CA LEU A 5 6.58 -9.49 -4.82
C LEU A 5 5.79 -8.18 -5.03
N LEU A 6 6.18 -7.38 -6.02
CA LEU A 6 5.46 -6.15 -6.40
C LEU A 6 4.02 -6.45 -6.84
N SER A 7 3.82 -7.50 -7.65
CA SER A 7 2.49 -7.91 -8.12
C SER A 7 1.61 -8.44 -6.98
N THR A 8 2.18 -9.21 -6.05
CA THR A 8 1.42 -9.80 -4.93
C THR A 8 0.96 -8.72 -3.94
N VAL A 9 1.81 -7.75 -3.63
CA VAL A 9 1.44 -6.64 -2.74
C VAL A 9 0.46 -5.70 -3.42
N GLY A 10 0.59 -5.45 -4.73
CA GLY A 10 -0.39 -4.67 -5.49
C GLY A 10 -1.80 -5.26 -5.42
N TYR A 11 -1.93 -6.59 -5.57
CA TYR A 11 -3.20 -7.29 -5.38
C TYR A 11 -3.73 -7.18 -3.94
N ALA A 12 -2.87 -7.36 -2.93
CA ALA A 12 -3.28 -7.23 -1.53
C ALA A 12 -3.75 -5.80 -1.20
N PHE A 13 -3.05 -4.79 -1.72
CA PHE A 13 -3.39 -3.39 -1.54
C PHE A 13 -4.71 -3.04 -2.24
N ALA A 14 -4.94 -3.54 -3.45
CA ALA A 14 -6.22 -3.39 -4.13
C ALA A 14 -7.37 -4.04 -3.34
N GLY A 15 -7.14 -5.22 -2.75
CA GLY A 15 -8.11 -5.88 -1.88
C GLY A 15 -8.44 -5.07 -0.63
N LEU A 16 -7.42 -4.54 0.05
CA LEU A 16 -7.59 -3.66 1.22
C LEU A 16 -8.32 -2.37 0.87
N LEU A 17 -7.98 -1.74 -0.25
CA LEU A 17 -8.62 -0.51 -0.70
C LEU A 17 -10.11 -0.74 -0.99
N SER A 18 -10.44 -1.82 -1.69
CA SER A 18 -11.84 -2.20 -1.99
C SER A 18 -12.64 -2.50 -0.71
N GLY A 19 -12.05 -3.22 0.24
CA GLY A 19 -12.67 -3.48 1.54
C GLY A 19 -12.88 -2.21 2.36
N SER A 20 -11.88 -1.34 2.40
CA SER A 20 -11.95 -0.03 3.07
C SER A 20 -13.04 0.85 2.46
N LEU A 21 -13.14 0.88 1.13
CA LEU A 21 -14.18 1.62 0.40
C LEU A 21 -15.59 1.22 0.81
N LEU A 22 -15.87 -0.08 0.91
CA LEU A 22 -17.18 -0.58 1.34
C LEU A 22 -17.52 -0.11 2.76
N VAL A 23 -16.57 -0.25 3.68
CA VAL A 23 -16.76 0.17 5.08
C VAL A 23 -16.92 1.68 5.19
N GLU A 24 -16.12 2.47 4.47
CA GLU A 24 -16.19 3.93 4.44
C GLU A 24 -17.53 4.43 3.90
N ASN A 25 -18.07 3.79 2.86
CA ASN A 25 -19.39 4.12 2.31
C ASN A 25 -20.52 3.80 3.29
N VAL A 26 -20.50 2.61 3.92
CA VAL A 26 -21.55 2.19 4.86
C VAL A 26 -21.54 3.06 6.13
N MET A 27 -20.35 3.38 6.64
CA MET A 27 -20.18 4.19 7.86
C MET A 27 -20.20 5.70 7.60
N ASN A 28 -20.32 6.12 6.34
CA ASN A 28 -20.19 7.52 5.89
C ASN A 28 -18.93 8.21 6.45
N TYR A 29 -17.83 7.47 6.55
CA TYR A 29 -16.56 7.98 7.07
C TYR A 29 -15.71 8.54 5.92
N PRO A 30 -15.18 9.78 6.03
CA PRO A 30 -14.34 10.36 4.98
C PRO A 30 -12.94 9.73 5.01
N GLY A 31 -12.79 8.63 4.28
CA GLY A 31 -11.53 7.90 4.14
C GLY A 31 -10.85 8.07 2.78
N LEU A 32 -9.66 7.47 2.68
CA LEU A 32 -8.83 7.54 1.46
C LEU A 32 -9.42 6.72 0.32
N GLY A 33 -10.05 5.58 0.59
CA GLY A 33 -10.64 4.76 -0.47
C GLY A 33 -11.74 5.52 -1.21
N ARG A 34 -12.63 6.14 -0.46
CA ARG A 34 -13.71 6.99 -0.99
C ARG A 34 -13.16 8.20 -1.74
N LEU A 35 -12.13 8.87 -1.20
CA LEU A 35 -11.50 10.03 -1.85
C LEU A 35 -10.92 9.67 -3.23
N VAL A 36 -10.19 8.56 -3.32
CA VAL A 36 -9.59 8.11 -4.58
C VAL A 36 -10.66 7.69 -5.58
N TYR A 37 -11.73 7.02 -5.11
CA TYR A 37 -12.86 6.63 -5.94
C TYR A 37 -13.62 7.83 -6.50
N GLU A 38 -13.90 8.83 -5.65
CA GLU A 38 -14.54 10.07 -6.09
C GLU A 38 -13.66 10.86 -7.05
N ALA A 39 -12.35 10.94 -6.81
CA ALA A 39 -11.39 11.57 -7.71
C ALA A 39 -11.33 10.86 -9.06
N PHE A 40 -11.40 9.53 -9.08
CA PHE A 40 -11.45 8.75 -10.30
C PHE A 40 -12.71 9.05 -11.13
N ILE A 41 -13.88 9.08 -10.49
CA ILE A 41 -15.15 9.42 -11.16
C ILE A 41 -15.14 10.87 -11.68
N ARG A 42 -14.51 11.79 -10.94
CA ARG A 42 -14.38 13.20 -11.33
C ARG A 42 -13.24 13.47 -12.31
N GLU A 43 -12.54 12.42 -12.76
CA GLU A 43 -11.36 12.50 -13.62
C GLU A 43 -10.27 13.44 -13.08
N ASP A 44 -10.19 13.57 -11.75
CA ASP A 44 -9.15 14.37 -11.08
C ASP A 44 -7.85 13.55 -10.99
N GLN A 45 -7.07 13.64 -12.07
CA GLN A 45 -5.81 12.91 -12.21
C GLN A 45 -4.79 13.29 -11.14
N PHE A 46 -4.81 14.53 -10.62
CA PHE A 46 -3.84 14.97 -9.61
C PHE A 46 -4.08 14.28 -8.28
N VAL A 47 -5.33 14.17 -7.84
CA VAL A 47 -5.68 13.49 -6.58
C VAL A 47 -5.42 11.99 -6.69
N VAL A 48 -5.79 11.37 -7.82
CA VAL A 48 -5.51 9.95 -8.07
C VAL A 48 -4.00 9.70 -8.05
N LEU A 49 -3.20 10.47 -8.78
CA LEU A 49 -1.76 10.30 -8.79
C LEU A 49 -1.13 10.56 -7.43
N GLY A 50 -1.58 11.59 -6.71
CA GLY A 50 -1.13 11.89 -5.35
C GLY A 50 -1.37 10.73 -4.38
N SER A 51 -2.55 10.12 -4.43
CA SER A 51 -2.88 8.96 -3.60
C SER A 51 -2.02 7.73 -3.91
N VAL A 52 -1.73 7.48 -5.19
CA VAL A 52 -0.83 6.41 -5.62
C VAL A 52 0.60 6.67 -5.13
N MET A 53 1.10 7.91 -5.25
CA MET A 53 2.44 8.29 -4.76
C MET A 53 2.59 8.10 -3.25
N VAL A 54 1.57 8.47 -2.47
CA VAL A 54 1.54 8.23 -1.02
C VAL A 54 1.54 6.72 -0.73
N GLY A 55 0.72 5.94 -1.45
CA GLY A 55 0.68 4.48 -1.32
C GLY A 55 2.03 3.82 -1.64
N CYS A 56 2.67 4.20 -2.75
CA CYS A 56 4.01 3.72 -3.11
C CYS A 56 5.06 4.09 -2.07
N THR A 57 5.01 5.31 -1.53
CA THR A 57 5.95 5.76 -0.49
C THR A 57 5.80 4.93 0.79
N LEU A 58 4.56 4.73 1.24
CA LEU A 58 4.25 3.87 2.39
C LEU A 58 4.71 2.42 2.16
N LEU A 59 4.57 1.91 0.94
CA LEU A 59 4.99 0.56 0.58
C LEU A 59 6.52 0.41 0.63
N VAL A 60 7.26 1.36 0.07
CA VAL A 60 8.73 1.38 0.16
C VAL A 60 9.18 1.47 1.61
N VAL A 61 8.55 2.34 2.41
CA VAL A 61 8.85 2.48 3.84
C VAL A 61 8.50 1.20 4.59
N GLY A 62 7.35 0.57 4.32
CA GLY A 62 6.93 -0.69 4.93
C GLY A 62 7.87 -1.85 4.62
N ASN A 63 8.34 -1.95 3.37
CA ASN A 63 9.37 -2.91 3.00
C ASN A 63 10.69 -2.63 3.73
N LEU A 64 11.13 -1.38 3.79
CA LEU A 64 12.35 -1.02 4.51
C LEU A 64 12.28 -1.35 5.99
N ILE A 65 11.13 -1.11 6.63
CA ILE A 65 10.87 -1.52 8.02
C ILE A 65 10.93 -3.04 8.14
N SER A 66 10.36 -3.78 7.18
CA SER A 66 10.37 -5.24 7.19
C SER A 66 11.78 -5.80 7.05
N ASP A 67 12.59 -5.23 6.15
CA ASP A 67 14.00 -5.59 5.98
C ASP A 67 14.82 -5.30 7.25
N LEU A 68 14.57 -4.16 7.89
CA LEU A 68 15.22 -3.81 9.15
C LEU A 68 14.80 -4.73 10.30
N ALA A 69 13.50 -5.06 10.38
CA ALA A 69 12.97 -6.00 11.36
C ALA A 69 13.54 -7.42 11.16
N LEU A 70 13.69 -7.87 9.91
CA LEU A 70 14.38 -9.11 9.56
C LEU A 70 15.85 -9.07 9.97
N ALA A 71 16.57 -7.99 9.67
CA ALA A 71 17.97 -7.82 10.05
C ALA A 71 18.17 -7.82 11.58
N TRP A 72 17.19 -7.39 12.35
CA TRP A 72 17.24 -7.34 13.81
C TRP A 72 16.77 -8.63 14.48
N SER A 73 15.74 -9.28 13.91
CA SER A 73 15.19 -10.54 14.41
C SER A 73 16.09 -11.74 14.10
N ASP A 74 16.96 -11.66 13.10
CA ASP A 74 17.71 -12.82 12.63
C ASP A 74 19.24 -12.69 12.86
N PRO A 75 19.80 -13.23 13.97
CA PRO A 75 21.24 -13.27 14.21
C PRO A 75 22.01 -14.15 13.20
N ARG A 76 21.31 -14.87 12.31
CA ARG A 76 21.91 -15.74 11.27
C ARG A 76 22.34 -15.02 10.00
N VAL A 77 21.81 -13.83 9.71
CA VAL A 77 22.31 -12.98 8.59
C VAL A 77 23.79 -12.62 8.78
N ARG A 78 24.31 -12.72 10.01
CA ARG A 78 25.73 -12.48 10.33
C ARG A 78 26.67 -13.66 10.02
N TYR A 79 26.16 -14.85 9.67
CA TYR A 79 26.98 -16.05 9.40
C TYR A 79 26.75 -16.68 8.01
N GLY A 80 26.38 -15.88 7.01
CA GLY A 80 26.39 -16.31 5.61
C GLY A 80 27.79 -16.20 4.98
N ARG A 81 28.61 -17.23 5.17
CA ARG A 81 29.49 -17.69 4.09
C ARG A 81 28.65 -18.46 3.07
#